data_AF-A0A2T9Y9J8-F1
#
_entry.id   AF-A0A2T9Y9J8-F1
#
_cell.length_a   1.000
_cell.length_b   1.000
_cell.length_c   1.000
_cell.angle_alpha   90.00
_cell.angle_beta   90.00
_cell.angle_gamma   90.00
#
_symmetry.space_group_name_H-M   'P 1'
#
loop_
_entity.id
_entity.type
_entity.pdbx_description
1 polymer ?
#
loop_
_entity_poly.entity_id
_entity_poly.type
_entity_poly.pdbx_seq_one_letter_code
_entity_poly.pdbx_strand_id
1 'polypeptide(L)'
;MNILLLLSFAFYIFSKQSLALEGIFSSSGHTNNWAVLVCTSRFWFNYRHVANTLSMYRTVKRLGIPDSNIILMLADDMACNSRNKKVAAVYDHPNHQVDLYGDNVEVDYRGYEVTVENFVRLLTGRVSEDTPRSKRLLTDEKSNIFVYMTGHGGDEFLKFQDFDEISSHDIADAFHQMWEKKRYHEIFFMIDTCQANTMYKKLYSPNIVAAGSSGKGQDSFSVSFYFLT
;
A
#
# COMPACT_ATOMS: atom_id res chain seq x y z
N MET A 1 -27.64 -4.80 49.46
CA MET A 1 -26.97 -5.44 48.30
C MET A 1 -25.48 -5.25 48.47
N ASN A 2 -24.74 -6.33 48.68
CA ASN A 2 -23.39 -6.31 49.26
C ASN A 2 -22.36 -5.74 48.27
N ILE A 3 -21.67 -4.66 48.65
CA ILE A 3 -20.63 -4.01 47.84
C ILE A 3 -19.51 -4.98 47.43
N LEU A 4 -19.21 -5.99 48.26
CA LEU A 4 -18.25 -7.05 47.93
C LEU A 4 -18.66 -7.88 46.70
N LEU A 5 -19.96 -8.15 46.51
CA LEU A 5 -20.45 -8.94 45.38
C LEU A 5 -20.31 -8.15 44.06
N LEU A 6 -20.60 -6.85 44.07
CA LEU A 6 -20.41 -5.97 42.92
C LEU A 6 -18.94 -5.83 42.52
N LEU A 7 -18.03 -5.72 43.49
CA LEU A 7 -16.59 -5.66 43.23
C LEU A 7 -16.07 -6.98 42.66
N SER A 8 -16.52 -8.13 43.17
CA SER A 8 -16.13 -9.45 42.64
C SER A 8 -16.63 -9.69 41.21
N PHE A 9 -17.83 -9.20 40.88
CA PHE A 9 -18.42 -9.32 39.55
C PHE A 9 -17.74 -8.38 38.54
N ALA A 10 -17.41 -7.15 38.97
CA ALA A 10 -16.64 -6.20 38.17
C ALA A 10 -15.22 -6.73 37.88
N PHE A 11 -14.54 -7.31 38.87
CA PHE A 11 -13.21 -7.92 38.68
C PHE A 11 -13.25 -9.12 37.74
N TYR A 12 -14.30 -9.95 37.82
CA TYR A 12 -14.51 -11.09 36.92
C TYR A 12 -14.76 -10.63 35.48
N ILE A 13 -15.58 -9.60 35.27
CA ILE A 13 -15.81 -9.00 33.93
C ILE A 13 -14.52 -8.38 33.39
N PHE A 14 -13.77 -7.62 34.19
CA PHE A 14 -12.50 -7.01 33.79
C PHE A 14 -11.45 -8.07 33.40
N SER A 15 -11.35 -9.16 34.18
CA SER A 15 -10.44 -10.26 33.87
C SER A 15 -10.80 -10.95 32.54
N LYS A 16 -12.09 -11.20 32.27
CA LYS A 16 -12.54 -11.78 30.99
C LYS A 16 -12.33 -10.84 29.81
N GLN A 17 -12.46 -9.53 30.01
CA GLN A 17 -12.22 -8.54 28.95
C GLN A 17 -10.73 -8.45 28.61
N SER A 18 -9.83 -8.57 29.59
CA SER A 18 -8.38 -8.65 29.35
C SER A 18 -7.98 -9.93 28.61
N LEU A 19 -8.56 -11.08 28.98
CA LEU A 19 -8.28 -12.38 28.37
C LEU A 19 -8.79 -12.47 26.92
N ALA A 20 -9.91 -11.80 26.62
CA ALA A 20 -10.42 -11.67 25.26
C ALA A 20 -9.55 -10.74 24.38
N LEU A 21 -8.98 -9.69 24.96
CA LEU A 21 -8.06 -8.79 24.25
C LEU A 21 -6.72 -9.48 23.96
N GLU A 22 -6.19 -10.24 24.92
CA GLU A 22 -4.98 -11.07 24.74
C GLU A 22 -5.17 -12.16 23.68
N GLY A 23 -6.40 -12.66 23.48
CA GLY A 23 -6.74 -13.60 22.40
C GLY A 23 -6.82 -12.95 21.01
N ILE A 24 -7.20 -11.66 20.92
CA ILE A 24 -7.23 -10.89 19.67
C ILE A 24 -5.81 -10.43 19.28
N PHE A 25 -4.98 -10.11 20.27
CA PHE A 25 -3.55 -9.84 20.11
C PHE A 25 -2.68 -11.08 20.35
N SER A 26 -3.27 -12.27 20.29
CA SER A 26 -2.51 -13.52 20.28
C SER A 26 -1.57 -13.42 19.09
N SER A 27 -0.29 -13.38 19.39
CA SER A 27 0.79 -13.27 18.43
C SER A 27 0.80 -14.49 17.52
N SER A 28 -0.10 -14.53 16.53
CA SER A 28 0.28 -15.17 15.27
C SER A 28 1.40 -14.30 14.73
N GLY A 29 2.64 -14.70 15.03
CA GLY A 29 3.83 -14.18 14.38
C GLY A 29 3.73 -14.54 12.91
N HIS A 30 2.90 -13.83 12.16
CA HIS A 30 2.95 -13.86 10.72
C HIS A 30 4.24 -13.15 10.34
N THR A 31 5.30 -13.93 10.22
CA THR A 31 6.64 -13.44 9.85
C THR A 31 6.77 -13.25 8.33
N ASN A 32 5.72 -13.54 7.56
CA ASN A 32 5.69 -13.46 6.10
C ASN A 32 4.82 -12.31 5.62
N ASN A 33 5.21 -11.08 5.99
CA ASN A 33 4.52 -9.87 5.54
C ASN A 33 5.23 -9.32 4.30
N TRP A 34 4.45 -8.89 3.32
CA TRP A 34 4.90 -8.27 2.07
C TRP A 34 4.21 -6.92 1.87
N ALA A 35 4.88 -6.03 1.16
CA ALA A 35 4.29 -4.78 0.71
C ALA A 35 4.45 -4.60 -0.80
N VAL A 36 3.42 -4.14 -1.48
CA VAL A 36 3.45 -3.71 -2.88
C VAL A 36 2.99 -2.25 -2.91
N LEU A 37 3.91 -1.34 -3.20
CA LEU A 37 3.71 0.10 -3.07
C LEU A 37 3.85 0.74 -4.45
N VAL A 38 2.77 1.36 -4.95
CA VAL A 38 2.68 1.79 -6.34
C VAL A 38 2.31 3.28 -6.42
N CYS A 39 3.21 4.10 -6.94
CA CYS A 39 2.91 5.43 -7.45
C CYS A 39 2.69 5.34 -8.96
N THR A 40 1.48 5.62 -9.43
CA THR A 40 1.11 5.45 -10.84
C THR A 40 1.22 6.74 -11.66
N SER A 41 1.38 7.90 -11.00
CA SER A 41 1.44 9.21 -11.66
C SER A 41 2.85 9.67 -11.99
N ARG A 42 2.98 10.51 -13.02
CA ARG A 42 4.22 11.16 -13.41
C ARG A 42 4.14 12.68 -13.32
N PHE A 43 5.25 13.34 -13.64
CA PHE A 43 5.40 14.78 -13.73
C PHE A 43 5.44 15.48 -12.38
N TRP A 44 6.15 16.61 -12.37
CA TRP A 44 6.44 17.37 -11.16
C TRP A 44 5.21 17.76 -10.34
N PHE A 45 4.10 18.13 -10.98
CA PHE A 45 2.87 18.52 -10.28
C PHE A 45 2.23 17.38 -9.48
N ASN A 46 2.65 16.14 -9.72
CA ASN A 46 2.23 14.95 -9.00
C ASN A 46 3.25 14.47 -7.95
N TYR A 47 4.19 15.34 -7.55
CA TYR A 47 5.21 15.06 -6.52
C TYR A 47 4.65 14.34 -5.28
N ARG A 48 3.45 14.73 -4.85
CA ARG A 48 2.75 14.15 -3.69
C ARG A 48 2.58 12.63 -3.78
N HIS A 49 2.34 12.07 -4.97
CA HIS A 49 2.10 10.64 -5.11
C HIS A 49 3.38 9.85 -4.83
N VAL A 50 4.53 10.33 -5.34
CA VAL A 50 5.84 9.76 -5.03
C VAL A 50 6.16 9.93 -3.54
N ALA A 51 5.92 11.11 -2.97
CA ALA A 51 6.12 11.34 -1.53
C ALA A 51 5.26 10.39 -0.68
N ASN A 52 3.96 10.24 -0.97
CA ASN A 52 3.05 9.34 -0.28
C ASN A 52 3.56 7.88 -0.33
N THR A 53 3.96 7.39 -1.50
CA THR A 53 4.48 6.03 -1.66
C THR A 53 5.78 5.83 -0.88
N LEU A 54 6.69 6.81 -0.87
CA LEU A 54 7.93 6.74 -0.09
C LEU A 54 7.67 6.82 1.43
N SER A 55 6.67 7.59 1.87
CA SER A 55 6.24 7.61 3.27
C SER A 55 5.67 6.25 3.70
N MET A 56 4.93 5.57 2.83
CA MET A 56 4.49 4.19 3.08
C MET A 56 5.67 3.22 3.13
N TYR A 57 6.62 3.32 2.19
CA TYR A 57 7.83 2.50 2.15
C TYR A 57 8.63 2.60 3.46
N ARG A 58 8.88 3.82 3.93
CA ARG A 58 9.57 4.04 5.21
C ARG A 58 8.78 3.50 6.40
N THR A 59 7.45 3.63 6.35
CA THR A 59 6.58 3.13 7.42
C THR A 59 6.64 1.61 7.51
N VAL A 60 6.50 0.88 6.40
CA VAL A 60 6.56 -0.58 6.41
C VAL A 60 7.96 -1.10 6.80
N LYS A 61 9.04 -0.43 6.37
CA LYS A 61 10.40 -0.75 6.83
C LYS A 61 10.57 -0.56 8.33
N ARG A 62 10.09 0.56 8.87
CA ARG A 62 10.13 0.84 10.31
C ARG A 62 9.32 -0.18 11.13
N LEU A 63 8.26 -0.73 10.55
CA LEU A 63 7.45 -1.80 11.14
C LEU A 63 8.06 -3.20 10.95
N GLY A 64 9.23 -3.31 10.31
CA GLY A 64 10.02 -4.54 10.24
C GLY A 64 9.87 -5.35 8.96
N ILE A 65 9.19 -4.85 7.92
CA ILE A 65 9.19 -5.51 6.61
C ILE A 65 10.54 -5.23 5.92
N PRO A 66 11.36 -6.26 5.62
CA PRO A 66 12.64 -6.06 4.95
C PRO A 66 12.45 -5.70 3.47
N ASP A 67 13.43 -5.03 2.86
CA ASP A 67 13.40 -4.65 1.43
C ASP A 67 13.16 -5.85 0.51
N SER A 68 13.69 -7.02 0.88
CA SER A 68 13.46 -8.27 0.14
C SER A 68 12.00 -8.69 -0.01
N ASN A 69 11.10 -8.06 0.77
CA ASN A 69 9.67 -8.29 0.83
C ASN A 69 8.83 -7.03 0.48
N ILE A 70 9.48 -5.96 0.02
CA ILE A 70 8.80 -4.74 -0.42
C ILE A 70 9.03 -4.62 -1.93
N ILE A 71 7.95 -4.52 -2.70
CA ILE A 71 8.00 -4.16 -4.10
C ILE A 71 7.61 -2.69 -4.23
N LEU A 72 8.55 -1.85 -4.67
CA LEU A 72 8.35 -0.42 -4.86
C LEU A 72 8.30 -0.07 -6.35
N MET A 73 7.19 0.51 -6.78
CA MET A 73 6.96 0.97 -8.16
C MET A 73 6.78 2.48 -8.17
N LEU A 74 7.69 3.22 -8.81
CA LEU A 74 7.61 4.67 -8.97
C LEU A 74 7.58 5.05 -10.45
N ALA A 75 6.45 5.56 -10.93
CA ALA A 75 6.27 5.97 -12.33
C ALA A 75 7.13 7.18 -12.73
N ASP A 76 7.67 7.94 -11.77
CA ASP A 76 8.59 9.05 -12.01
C ASP A 76 9.51 9.27 -10.81
N ASP A 77 10.68 9.87 -11.04
CA ASP A 77 11.70 10.11 -10.02
C ASP A 77 11.76 11.60 -9.66
N MET A 78 11.14 11.95 -8.53
CA MET A 78 11.12 13.32 -8.03
C MET A 78 12.45 13.76 -7.44
N ALA A 79 13.28 12.84 -6.94
CA ALA A 79 14.59 13.15 -6.38
C ALA A 79 15.56 13.63 -7.48
N CYS A 80 15.44 13.08 -8.68
CA CYS A 80 16.23 13.43 -9.86
C CYS A 80 15.58 14.47 -10.79
N ASN A 81 14.41 15.00 -10.44
CA ASN A 81 13.70 15.96 -11.30
C ASN A 81 14.43 17.32 -11.34
N SER A 82 14.57 17.92 -12.52
CA SER A 82 15.25 19.22 -12.70
C SER A 82 14.57 20.40 -11.99
N ARG A 83 13.29 20.27 -11.64
CA ARG A 83 12.55 21.26 -10.84
C ARG A 83 12.78 21.11 -9.35
N ASN A 84 13.39 20.00 -8.90
CA ASN A 84 13.64 19.77 -7.49
C ASN A 84 14.82 20.60 -7.00
N LYS A 85 14.54 21.61 -6.18
CA LYS A 85 15.57 22.44 -5.52
C LYS A 85 16.35 21.68 -4.45
N LYS A 86 15.85 20.55 -3.99
CA LYS A 86 16.47 19.64 -3.01
C LYS A 86 16.91 18.37 -3.72
N VAL A 87 18.04 18.48 -4.43
CA VAL A 87 18.61 17.40 -5.23
C VAL A 87 18.75 16.12 -4.40
N ALA A 88 18.39 14.99 -5.00
CA ALA A 88 18.49 13.65 -4.41
C ALA A 88 17.64 13.44 -3.14
N ALA A 89 16.67 14.31 -2.87
CA ALA A 89 15.80 14.22 -1.70
C ALA A 89 14.32 14.39 -2.06
N VAL A 90 13.45 13.74 -1.28
CA VAL A 90 11.99 13.87 -1.37
C VAL A 90 11.42 14.11 0.02
N TYR A 91 10.47 15.03 0.19
CA TYR A 91 9.89 15.38 1.50
C TYR A 91 8.37 15.40 1.42
N ASP A 92 7.67 14.98 2.46
CA ASP A 92 6.20 15.10 2.57
C ASP A 92 5.74 16.33 3.38
N HIS A 93 6.67 17.01 4.05
CA HIS A 93 6.37 18.16 4.91
C HIS A 93 7.31 19.37 4.67
N PRO A 94 6.80 20.62 4.66
CA PRO A 94 7.58 21.83 4.30
C PRO A 94 8.76 22.14 5.22
N ASN A 95 8.79 21.60 6.44
CA ASN A 95 9.92 21.75 7.35
C ASN A 95 11.13 20.84 7.00
N HIS A 96 10.98 19.95 6.00
CA HIS A 96 12.02 19.04 5.52
C HIS A 96 12.68 18.19 6.63
N GLN A 97 11.92 17.81 7.66
CA GLN A 97 12.46 17.05 8.81
C GLN A 97 12.92 15.64 8.43
N VAL A 98 12.27 15.00 7.45
CA VAL A 98 12.54 13.62 7.06
C VAL A 98 12.68 13.56 5.54
N ASP A 99 13.88 13.28 5.05
CA ASP A 99 14.07 12.88 3.66
C ASP A 99 13.53 11.46 3.45
N LEU A 100 12.54 11.36 2.57
CA LEU A 100 11.83 10.15 2.23
C LEU A 100 12.61 9.28 1.24
N TYR A 101 13.44 9.88 0.40
CA TYR A 101 14.25 9.16 -0.59
C TYR A 101 15.49 8.60 0.10
N GLY A 102 16.37 9.45 0.64
CA GLY A 102 17.57 9.04 1.37
C GLY A 102 18.43 8.00 0.63
N ASP A 103 19.35 7.37 1.35
CA ASP A 103 20.32 6.43 0.75
C ASP A 103 19.81 4.98 0.63
N ASN A 104 18.64 4.67 1.21
CA ASN A 104 18.21 3.29 1.48
C ASN A 104 16.87 2.92 0.81
N VAL A 105 16.46 3.63 -0.25
CA VAL A 105 15.26 3.30 -1.03
C VAL A 105 15.64 2.39 -2.19
N GLU A 106 15.06 1.20 -2.21
CA GLU A 106 15.17 0.24 -3.31
C GLU A 106 13.92 0.38 -4.19
N VAL A 107 14.07 1.00 -5.37
CA VAL A 107 12.98 1.07 -6.36
C VAL A 107 13.10 -0.10 -7.33
N ASP A 108 12.09 -0.96 -7.38
CA ASP A 108 12.10 -2.14 -8.22
C ASP A 108 11.68 -1.81 -9.65
N TYR A 109 10.52 -1.16 -9.80
CA TYR A 109 10.02 -0.74 -11.12
C TYR A 109 10.13 0.78 -11.22
N ARG A 110 10.95 1.26 -12.16
CA ARG A 110 11.23 2.68 -12.34
C ARG A 110 10.63 3.19 -13.65
N GLY A 111 10.03 4.38 -13.62
CA GLY A 111 9.64 5.09 -14.83
C GLY A 111 8.72 4.25 -15.71
N TYR A 112 9.14 4.01 -16.95
CA TYR A 112 8.40 3.25 -17.96
C TYR A 112 8.12 1.78 -17.59
N GLU A 113 8.77 1.22 -16.57
CA GLU A 113 8.47 -0.13 -16.10
C GLU A 113 7.19 -0.20 -15.25
N VAL A 114 6.69 0.95 -14.77
CA VAL A 114 5.44 1.01 -13.99
C VAL A 114 4.25 1.03 -14.93
N THR A 115 3.84 -0.15 -15.39
CA THR A 115 2.70 -0.36 -16.30
C THR A 115 1.65 -1.24 -15.64
N VAL A 116 0.41 -1.17 -16.16
CA VAL A 116 -0.69 -2.06 -15.73
C VAL A 116 -0.30 -3.52 -15.91
N GLU A 117 0.29 -3.86 -17.06
CA GLU A 117 0.74 -5.21 -17.39
C GLU A 117 1.76 -5.75 -16.37
N ASN A 118 2.79 -4.97 -16.03
CA ASN A 118 3.80 -5.39 -15.07
C ASN A 118 3.21 -5.55 -13.66
N PHE A 119 2.32 -4.65 -13.24
CA PHE A 119 1.64 -4.76 -11.95
C PHE A 119 0.78 -6.03 -11.85
N VAL A 120 -0.06 -6.31 -12.85
CA VAL A 120 -0.90 -7.51 -12.86
C VAL A 120 -0.06 -8.79 -12.96
N ARG A 121 1.01 -8.80 -13.77
CA ARG A 121 1.94 -9.93 -13.84
C ARG A 121 2.67 -10.18 -12.53
N LEU A 122 3.09 -9.13 -11.83
CA LEU A 122 3.71 -9.21 -10.51
C LEU A 122 2.75 -9.90 -9.53
N LEU A 123 1.51 -9.39 -9.40
CA LEU A 123 0.51 -9.94 -8.48
C LEU A 123 0.20 -11.41 -8.77
N THR A 124 -0.06 -11.74 -10.03
CA THR A 124 -0.39 -13.11 -10.46
C THR A 124 0.83 -14.04 -10.58
N GLY A 125 2.02 -13.49 -10.36
CA GLY A 125 3.35 -14.05 -10.61
C GLY A 125 3.51 -14.73 -11.96
N ARG A 126 2.96 -14.09 -13.00
CA ARG A 126 3.18 -14.45 -14.41
C ARG A 126 4.37 -13.63 -14.96
N VAL A 127 5.54 -13.83 -14.36
CA VAL A 127 6.80 -13.19 -14.75
C VAL A 127 7.77 -14.24 -15.30
N SER A 128 8.71 -13.84 -16.15
CA SER A 128 9.72 -14.76 -16.71
C SER A 128 10.60 -15.37 -15.62
N GLU A 129 11.12 -16.58 -15.85
CA GLU A 129 12.12 -17.23 -14.98
C GLU A 129 13.45 -16.48 -14.90
N ASP A 130 13.70 -15.53 -15.81
CA ASP A 130 14.88 -14.65 -15.77
C ASP A 130 14.63 -13.34 -15.00
N THR A 131 13.39 -13.09 -14.56
CA THR A 131 13.04 -11.84 -13.86
C THR A 131 13.85 -11.74 -12.55
N PRO A 132 14.54 -10.63 -12.25
CA PRO A 132 15.30 -10.49 -11.01
C PRO A 132 14.44 -10.73 -9.77
N ARG A 133 15.03 -11.28 -8.69
CA ARG A 133 14.29 -11.59 -7.43
C ARG A 133 13.56 -10.37 -6.88
N SER A 134 14.18 -9.18 -6.93
CA SER A 134 13.60 -7.93 -6.44
C SER A 134 12.33 -7.51 -7.21
N LYS A 135 12.12 -8.04 -8.42
CA LYS A 135 10.92 -7.82 -9.25
C LYS A 135 9.93 -8.98 -9.17
N ARG A 136 9.95 -9.77 -8.08
CA ARG A 136 9.04 -10.90 -7.88
C ARG A 136 8.35 -10.82 -6.54
N LEU A 137 7.02 -10.95 -6.55
CA LEU A 137 6.21 -11.11 -5.36
C LEU A 137 6.19 -12.59 -4.95
N LEU A 138 7.17 -13.02 -4.15
CA LEU A 138 7.38 -14.43 -3.76
C LEU A 138 6.53 -14.84 -2.56
N THR A 139 5.22 -14.61 -2.67
CA THR A 139 4.22 -14.91 -1.63
C THR A 139 3.61 -16.31 -1.79
N ASP A 140 3.01 -16.80 -0.71
CA ASP A 140 2.39 -18.12 -0.53
C ASP A 140 1.10 -18.03 0.31
N GLU A 141 0.48 -19.17 0.64
CA GLU A 141 -0.79 -19.21 1.39
C GLU A 141 -0.70 -18.70 2.83
N LYS A 142 0.51 -18.41 3.33
CA LYS A 142 0.77 -17.90 4.67
C LYS A 142 1.18 -16.42 4.67
N SER A 143 1.26 -15.82 3.48
CA SER A 143 1.74 -14.45 3.28
C SER A 143 0.64 -13.42 3.51
N ASN A 144 0.91 -12.41 4.32
CA ASN A 144 0.04 -11.23 4.43
C ASN A 144 0.59 -10.12 3.54
N ILE A 145 -0.26 -9.51 2.72
CA ILE A 145 0.19 -8.54 1.71
C ILE A 145 -0.49 -7.20 1.93
N PHE A 146 0.30 -6.16 2.14
CA PHE A 146 -0.16 -4.78 2.06
C PHE A 146 0.01 -4.27 0.63
N VAL A 147 -1.07 -3.92 -0.05
CA VAL A 147 -1.05 -3.31 -1.37
C VAL A 147 -1.48 -1.86 -1.23
N TYR A 148 -0.57 -0.93 -1.50
CA TYR A 148 -0.83 0.51 -1.51
C TYR A 148 -0.70 1.05 -2.93
N MET A 149 -1.73 1.76 -3.38
CA MET A 149 -1.72 2.44 -4.68
C MET A 149 -2.09 3.90 -4.51
N THR A 150 -1.37 4.80 -5.18
CA THR A 150 -1.71 6.22 -5.23
C THR A 150 -1.50 6.79 -6.63
N GLY A 151 -2.41 7.67 -7.02
CA GLY A 151 -2.41 8.29 -8.34
C GLY A 151 -3.69 9.06 -8.63
N HIS A 152 -3.90 9.35 -9.91
CA HIS A 152 -5.16 9.92 -10.40
C HIS A 152 -6.11 8.82 -10.84
N GLY A 153 -7.40 9.00 -10.61
CA GLY A 153 -8.42 8.02 -10.94
C GLY A 153 -9.81 8.62 -10.89
N GLY A 154 -10.81 7.76 -10.92
CA GLY A 154 -12.22 8.13 -10.91
C GLY A 154 -13.10 6.93 -10.62
N ASP A 155 -14.37 6.99 -11.08
CA ASP A 155 -15.35 5.93 -10.87
C ASP A 155 -14.85 4.62 -11.50
N GLU A 156 -14.40 3.70 -10.65
CA GLU A 156 -13.94 2.35 -10.98
C GLU A 156 -12.62 2.25 -11.81
N PHE A 157 -11.79 3.31 -11.86
CA PHE A 157 -10.46 3.24 -12.50
C PHE A 157 -9.36 4.06 -11.79
N LEU A 158 -8.10 3.66 -12.03
CA LEU A 158 -6.88 4.39 -11.65
C LEU A 158 -5.95 4.49 -12.87
N LYS A 159 -5.44 5.68 -13.16
CA LYS A 159 -4.51 5.92 -14.28
C LYS A 159 -3.10 5.47 -13.97
N PHE A 160 -2.44 4.91 -14.96
CA PHE A 160 -1.01 4.61 -15.01
C PHE A 160 -0.34 5.49 -16.06
N GLN A 161 0.74 6.17 -15.67
CA GLN A 161 1.56 6.99 -16.58
C GLN A 161 0.77 8.08 -17.33
N ASP A 162 -0.37 8.50 -16.80
CA ASP A 162 -1.35 9.43 -17.39
C ASP A 162 -2.07 8.98 -18.68
N PHE A 163 -1.76 7.79 -19.22
CA PHE A 163 -2.34 7.29 -20.48
C PHE A 163 -3.14 5.98 -20.31
N ASP A 164 -2.57 5.00 -19.60
CA ASP A 164 -3.22 3.72 -19.38
C ASP A 164 -4.11 3.79 -18.13
N GLU A 165 -5.05 2.85 -18.01
CA GLU A 165 -5.96 2.74 -16.87
C GLU A 165 -6.04 1.28 -16.40
N ILE A 166 -6.04 1.08 -15.08
CA ILE A 166 -6.45 -0.17 -14.46
C ILE A 166 -7.84 0.01 -13.87
N SER A 167 -8.75 -0.92 -14.14
CA SER A 167 -10.10 -0.89 -13.60
C SER A 167 -10.20 -1.62 -12.25
N SER A 168 -11.28 -1.34 -11.51
CA SER A 168 -11.63 -2.09 -10.29
C SER A 168 -11.83 -3.60 -10.57
N HIS A 169 -12.25 -3.94 -11.79
CA HIS A 169 -12.42 -5.33 -12.24
C HIS A 169 -11.08 -6.03 -12.45
N ASP A 170 -10.09 -5.35 -13.05
CA ASP A 170 -8.75 -5.92 -13.25
C ASP A 170 -8.08 -6.25 -11.91
N ILE A 171 -8.24 -5.39 -10.90
CA ILE A 171 -7.73 -5.64 -9.54
C ILE A 171 -8.46 -6.81 -8.89
N ALA A 172 -9.79 -6.87 -9.01
CA ALA A 172 -10.58 -7.98 -8.47
C ALA A 172 -10.16 -9.32 -9.08
N ASP A 173 -9.96 -9.39 -10.39
CA ASP A 173 -9.53 -10.58 -11.10
C ASP A 173 -8.08 -10.96 -10.80
N ALA A 174 -7.19 -9.98 -10.60
CA ALA A 174 -5.82 -10.23 -10.19
C ALA A 174 -5.77 -10.83 -8.77
N PHE A 175 -6.49 -10.25 -7.81
CA PHE A 175 -6.58 -10.79 -6.44
C PHE A 175 -7.26 -12.16 -6.42
N HIS A 176 -8.27 -12.39 -7.27
CA HIS A 176 -8.87 -13.71 -7.39
C HIS A 176 -7.91 -14.76 -7.92
N GLN A 177 -7.12 -14.44 -8.94
CA GLN A 177 -6.07 -15.33 -9.41
C GLN A 177 -5.00 -15.59 -8.35
N MET A 178 -4.67 -14.61 -7.51
CA MET A 178 -3.78 -14.83 -6.37
C MET A 178 -4.38 -15.81 -5.36
N TRP A 179 -5.68 -15.70 -5.09
CA TRP A 179 -6.39 -16.58 -4.18
C TRP A 179 -6.44 -18.02 -4.69
N GLU A 180 -6.86 -18.22 -5.95
CA GLU A 180 -6.90 -19.55 -6.59
C GLU A 180 -5.51 -20.22 -6.59
N LYS A 181 -4.46 -19.43 -6.78
CA LYS A 181 -3.07 -19.88 -6.75
C LYS A 181 -2.46 -19.93 -5.35
N LYS A 182 -3.24 -19.72 -4.29
CA LYS A 182 -2.78 -19.78 -2.90
C LYS A 182 -1.59 -18.86 -2.63
N ARG A 183 -1.63 -17.62 -3.11
CA ARG A 183 -0.51 -16.65 -3.01
C ARG A 183 -0.67 -15.64 -1.88
N TYR A 184 -1.70 -15.76 -1.05
CA TYR A 184 -1.87 -14.94 0.14
C TYR A 184 -2.71 -15.65 1.19
N HIS A 185 -2.50 -15.27 2.45
CA HIS A 185 -3.36 -15.53 3.59
C HIS A 185 -4.41 -14.42 3.73
N GLU A 186 -3.94 -13.18 3.83
CA GLU A 186 -4.75 -11.95 3.88
C GLU A 186 -4.14 -10.83 3.02
N ILE A 187 -4.99 -9.99 2.43
CA ILE A 187 -4.58 -8.76 1.74
C ILE A 187 -5.19 -7.55 2.47
N PHE A 188 -4.35 -6.55 2.76
CA PHE A 188 -4.83 -5.20 3.05
C PHE A 188 -4.61 -4.31 1.83
N PHE A 189 -5.70 -3.88 1.18
CA PHE A 189 -5.66 -3.04 -0.01
C PHE A 189 -6.02 -1.59 0.33
N MET A 190 -5.06 -0.69 0.25
CA MET A 190 -5.26 0.74 0.46
C MET A 190 -5.05 1.51 -0.84
N ILE A 191 -5.97 2.40 -1.17
CA ILE A 191 -5.88 3.21 -2.39
C ILE A 191 -6.16 4.69 -2.13
N ASP A 192 -5.26 5.54 -2.61
CA ASP A 192 -5.37 7.00 -2.52
C ASP A 192 -5.51 7.65 -3.90
N THR A 193 -6.75 7.99 -4.25
CA THR A 193 -7.15 8.59 -5.53
C THR A 193 -8.54 9.23 -5.39
N CYS A 194 -8.99 10.04 -6.35
CA CYS A 194 -10.39 10.44 -6.45
C CYS A 194 -11.28 9.20 -6.64
N GLN A 195 -12.42 9.18 -5.95
CA GLN A 195 -13.37 8.07 -5.90
C GLN A 195 -12.77 6.71 -5.48
N ALA A 196 -11.72 6.72 -4.64
CA ALA A 196 -10.98 5.52 -4.21
C ALA A 196 -11.87 4.34 -3.81
N ASN A 197 -12.97 4.59 -3.11
CA ASN A 197 -13.86 3.55 -2.61
C ASN A 197 -14.55 2.74 -3.73
N THR A 198 -14.56 3.22 -4.97
CA THR A 198 -15.10 2.44 -6.10
C THR A 198 -14.14 1.34 -6.55
N MET A 199 -12.84 1.47 -6.24
CA MET A 199 -11.81 0.54 -6.71
C MET A 199 -11.86 -0.84 -6.05
N TYR A 200 -12.46 -0.96 -4.87
CA TYR A 200 -12.56 -2.24 -4.17
C TYR A 200 -13.99 -2.80 -4.04
N LYS A 201 -15.00 -2.12 -4.60
CA LYS A 201 -16.40 -2.60 -4.57
C LYS A 201 -16.64 -3.87 -5.38
N LYS A 202 -15.77 -4.15 -6.35
CA LYS A 202 -15.84 -5.35 -7.20
C LYS A 202 -15.03 -6.51 -6.65
N LEU A 203 -14.30 -6.36 -5.54
CA LEU A 203 -13.54 -7.47 -4.96
C LEU A 203 -14.49 -8.57 -4.49
N TYR A 204 -14.24 -9.80 -4.92
CA TYR A 204 -15.07 -10.96 -4.63
C TYR A 204 -14.29 -12.13 -4.01
N SER A 205 -12.98 -11.97 -3.80
CA SER A 205 -12.14 -12.98 -3.16
C SER A 205 -12.11 -12.80 -1.64
N PRO A 206 -11.99 -13.89 -0.86
CA PRO A 206 -12.01 -13.82 0.59
C PRO A 206 -10.71 -13.23 1.14
N ASN A 207 -10.75 -12.89 2.43
CA ASN A 207 -9.60 -12.42 3.22
C ASN A 207 -8.94 -11.13 2.69
N ILE A 208 -9.77 -10.19 2.22
CA ILE A 208 -9.30 -8.88 1.78
C ILE A 208 -10.00 -7.80 2.61
N VAL A 209 -9.21 -6.95 3.27
CA VAL A 209 -9.67 -5.71 3.89
C VAL A 209 -9.24 -4.57 3.00
N ALA A 210 -10.13 -3.60 2.75
CA ALA A 210 -9.83 -2.47 1.88
C ALA A 210 -10.16 -1.12 2.52
N ALA A 211 -9.36 -0.10 2.17
CA ALA A 211 -9.55 1.28 2.58
C ALA A 211 -9.25 2.25 1.42
N GLY A 212 -10.03 3.32 1.31
CA GLY A 212 -9.84 4.35 0.30
C GLY A 212 -9.89 5.76 0.90
N SER A 213 -9.23 6.71 0.24
CA SER A 213 -9.18 8.11 0.70
C SER A 213 -10.43 8.94 0.36
N SER A 214 -11.31 8.46 -0.51
CA SER A 214 -12.49 9.20 -0.99
C SER A 214 -13.66 8.30 -1.41
N GLY A 215 -14.89 8.77 -1.20
CA GLY A 215 -16.12 8.10 -1.63
C GLY A 215 -16.47 8.29 -3.11
N LYS A 216 -17.48 7.57 -3.61
CA LYS A 216 -18.00 7.79 -4.97
C LYS A 216 -18.49 9.23 -5.12
N GLY A 217 -18.12 9.89 -6.22
CA GLY A 217 -18.41 11.31 -6.47
C GLY A 217 -17.62 12.30 -5.60
N GLN A 218 -16.59 11.84 -4.86
CA GLN A 218 -15.72 12.70 -4.07
C GLN A 218 -14.29 12.72 -4.64
N ASP A 219 -13.63 13.86 -4.49
CA ASP A 219 -12.22 14.03 -4.80
C ASP A 219 -11.32 13.54 -3.65
N SER A 220 -10.07 13.20 -3.98
CA SER A 220 -8.98 13.09 -2.98
C SER A 220 -8.16 14.38 -2.97
N PHE A 221 -7.79 14.84 -1.79
CA PHE A 221 -7.14 16.14 -1.59
C PHE A 221 -5.66 16.00 -1.29
N SER A 222 -4.85 16.85 -1.93
CA SER A 222 -3.44 17.02 -1.59
C SER A 222 -3.27 18.02 -0.44
N VAL A 223 -2.37 17.71 0.49
CA VAL A 223 -1.88 18.66 1.51
C VAL A 223 -0.41 18.97 1.19
N SER A 224 0.04 20.20 1.49
CA SER A 224 1.40 20.71 1.25
C SER A 224 1.77 20.98 -0.22
N PHE A 225 1.24 22.07 -0.78
CA PHE A 225 1.59 22.58 -2.12
C PHE A 225 3.01 23.19 -2.24
N TYR A 226 3.74 23.34 -1.13
CA TYR A 226 5.02 24.06 -1.06
C TYR A 226 6.18 23.40 -1.83
N PHE A 227 6.05 22.12 -2.22
CA PHE A 227 7.07 21.43 -3.01
C PHE A 227 7.05 21.80 -4.49
N LEU A 228 5.99 22.48 -4.96
CA LEU A 228 5.83 22.83 -6.37
C LEU A 228 6.39 24.21 -6.73
N THR A 229 6.89 24.98 -5.75
CA THR A 229 7.38 26.36 -5.90
C THR A 229 8.87 26.52 -5.71
#